data_AF-A0A258K376-F1
#
_entry.id   AF-A0A258K376-F1
#
_cell.length_a   1.000
_cell.length_b   1.000
_cell.length_c   1.000
_cell.angle_alpha   90.00
_cell.angle_beta   90.00
_cell.angle_gamma   90.00
#
_symmetry.space_group_name_H-M   'P 1'
#
loop_
_entity.id
_entity.type
_entity.pdbx_description
1 polymer ?
#
loop_
_entity_poly.entity_id
_entity_poly.type
_entity_poly.pdbx_seq_one_letter_code
_entity_poly.pdbx_strand_id
1 'polypeptide(L)' 'MELLPEETGILVADAFGAQILRPAPLHSLPAATRKALLIRLARAASGRLALLHDPDLTAFREF' A
#
# COMPACT_ATOMS: atom_id res chain seq x y z
N MET A 1 16.60 15.50 7.97
CA MET A 1 15.18 15.46 8.39
C MET A 1 14.55 16.84 8.22
N GLU A 2 15.30 17.91 8.52
CA GLU A 2 14.99 19.31 8.14
C GLU A 2 14.51 19.56 6.70
N LEU A 3 14.86 18.69 5.73
CA LEU A 3 14.44 18.88 4.33
C LEU A 3 13.00 18.40 4.05
N LEU A 4 12.42 17.57 4.92
CA LEU A 4 11.08 17.03 4.73
C LEU A 4 10.03 18.01 5.29
N PRO A 5 8.85 18.15 4.66
CA PRO A 5 7.83 19.07 5.14
C PRO A 5 7.36 18.72 6.56
N GLU A 6 7.16 19.73 7.42
CA GLU A 6 6.90 19.53 8.84
C GLU A 6 5.55 18.85 9.11
N GLU A 7 4.55 19.14 8.29
CA GLU A 7 3.18 18.63 8.38
C GLU A 7 3.00 17.17 7.93
N THR A 8 4.04 16.50 7.45
CA THR A 8 3.97 15.11 6.99
C THR A 8 4.46 14.13 8.05
N GLY A 9 3.95 12.90 8.07
CA GLY A 9 4.53 11.82 8.87
C GLY A 9 5.88 11.37 8.30
N ILE A 10 6.74 10.83 9.16
CA ILE A 10 8.03 10.26 8.78
C ILE A 10 8.14 8.83 9.30
N LEU A 11 8.37 7.91 8.37
CA LEU A 11 8.70 6.52 8.62
C LEU A 11 10.08 6.24 8.00
N VAL A 12 11.00 5.72 8.80
CA VAL A 12 12.33 5.31 8.34
C VAL A 12 12.38 3.80 8.31
N ALA A 13 12.84 3.24 7.20
CA ALA A 13 12.83 1.79 6.95
C ALA A 13 14.12 1.35 6.26
N ASP A 14 14.44 0.07 6.44
CA ASP A 14 15.47 -0.66 5.71
C ASP A 14 14.93 -2.03 5.25
N ALA A 15 15.82 -2.96 4.88
CA ALA A 15 15.42 -4.30 4.43
C ALA A 15 14.88 -5.21 5.55
N PHE A 16 15.09 -4.86 6.82
CA PHE A 16 14.76 -5.69 7.97
C PHE A 16 13.57 -5.14 8.76
N GLY A 17 13.33 -3.84 8.74
CA GLY A 17 12.23 -3.25 9.49
C GLY A 17 12.01 -1.77 9.23
N ALA A 18 11.17 -1.17 10.07
CA ALA A 18 10.84 0.25 10.00
C ALA A 18 10.42 0.81 11.35
N GLN A 19 10.60 2.12 11.53
CA GLN A 19 10.14 2.87 12.70
C GLN A 19 9.44 4.16 12.28
N ILE A 20 8.33 4.48 12.96
CA ILE A 20 7.68 5.79 12.86
C ILE A 20 8.45 6.77 13.75
N LEU A 21 9.03 7.80 13.15
CA LEU A 21 9.70 8.88 13.88
C LEU A 21 8.78 10.08 14.11
N ARG A 22 7.84 10.30 13.19
CA ARG A 22 6.78 11.31 13.32
C ARG A 22 5.48 10.74 12.76
N PRO A 23 4.39 10.65 13.53
CA PRO A 23 3.12 10.17 12.99
C PRO A 23 2.57 11.15 11.94
N ALA A 24 1.95 10.63 10.89
CA ALA A 24 1.24 11.46 9.93
C ALA A 24 -0.04 12.02 10.56
N PRO A 25 -0.46 13.25 10.18
CA PRO A 25 -1.78 13.73 10.58
C PRO A 25 -2.87 12.80 10.06
N LEU A 26 -3.96 12.70 10.82
CA LEU A 26 -5.11 11.89 10.43
C LEU A 26 -5.92 12.61 9.35
N HIS A 27 -5.96 12.03 8.16
CA HIS A 27 -6.79 12.50 7.04
C HIS A 27 -7.91 11.50 6.79
N SER A 28 -9.05 11.68 7.47
CA SER A 28 -10.19 10.77 7.35
C SER A 28 -10.78 10.79 5.94
N LEU A 29 -11.01 9.59 5.39
CA LEU A 29 -11.64 9.43 4.08
C LEU A 29 -13.16 9.24 4.21
N PRO A 30 -13.96 9.81 3.28
CA PRO A 30 -15.37 9.48 3.15
C PRO A 30 -15.58 7.97 2.95
N ALA A 31 -16.71 7.45 3.43
CA ALA A 31 -16.98 6.01 3.45
C ALA A 31 -16.91 5.38 2.04
N ALA A 32 -17.46 6.04 1.02
CA ALA A 32 -17.42 5.57 -0.36
C ALA A 32 -15.98 5.45 -0.90
N THR A 33 -15.16 6.48 -0.69
CA THR A 33 -13.74 6.49 -1.10
C THR A 33 -12.94 5.41 -0.40
N ARG A 34 -13.13 5.26 0.92
CA ARG A 34 -12.47 4.21 1.72
C ARG A 34 -12.82 2.81 1.20
N LYS A 35 -14.10 2.52 0.95
CA LYS A 35 -14.53 1.23 0.38
C LYS A 35 -13.89 0.97 -0.98
N ALA A 36 -13.88 1.98 -1.86
CA ALA A 36 -13.32 1.86 -3.18
C ALA A 36 -11.80 1.60 -3.16
N LEU A 37 -11.05 2.21 -2.24
CA LEU A 37 -9.62 1.95 -2.05
C LEU A 37 -9.35 0.56 -1.46
N LEU A 38 -10.12 0.12 -0.47
CA LEU A 38 -9.99 -1.22 0.11
C LEU A 38 -10.21 -2.33 -0.93
N ILE A 39 -11.22 -2.19 -1.80
CA ILE A 39 -11.46 -3.15 -2.88
C ILE A 39 -10.29 -3.18 -3.88
N ARG A 40 -9.73 -2.02 -4.22
CA ARG A 40 -8.54 -1.94 -5.10
C ARG A 40 -7.32 -2.61 -4.48
N LEU A 41 -7.07 -2.36 -3.19
CA LEU A 41 -6.01 -3.00 -2.43
C LEU A 41 -6.17 -4.53 -2.44
N ALA A 42 -7.38 -5.02 -2.14
CA ALA A 42 -7.69 -6.44 -2.12
C ALA A 42 -7.42 -7.10 -3.48
N ARG A 43 -7.92 -6.52 -4.57
CA ARG A 43 -7.68 -7.04 -5.93
C ARG A 43 -6.18 -7.11 -6.26
N ALA A 44 -5.43 -6.06 -5.93
CA ALA A 44 -3.99 -6.02 -6.20
C ALA A 44 -3.22 -7.06 -5.35
N ALA A 45 -3.57 -7.20 -4.08
CA ALA A 45 -2.96 -8.19 -3.19
C ALA A 45 -3.29 -9.63 -3.61
N SER A 46 -4.57 -9.93 -3.85
CA SER A 46 -5.00 -11.26 -4.30
C SER A 46 -4.39 -11.64 -5.64
N GLY A 47 -4.32 -10.70 -6.60
CA GLY A 47 -3.66 -10.96 -7.88
C GLY A 47 -2.19 -11.32 -7.71
N ARG A 48 -1.43 -10.56 -6.92
CA ARG A 48 -0.01 -10.88 -6.64
C ARG A 48 0.14 -12.21 -5.90
N LEU A 49 -0.72 -12.49 -4.92
CA LEU A 49 -0.70 -13.74 -4.17
C LEU A 49 -1.00 -14.94 -5.08
N ALA A 50 -1.98 -14.81 -5.97
CA ALA A 50 -2.30 -15.85 -6.93
C ALA A 50 -1.11 -16.14 -7.85
N LEU A 51 -0.46 -15.10 -8.39
CA LEU A 51 0.75 -15.26 -9.22
C LEU A 51 1.94 -15.87 -8.47
N LEU A 52 2.06 -15.61 -7.16
CA LEU A 52 3.09 -16.23 -6.34
C LEU A 52 2.88 -17.75 -6.19
N HIS A 53 1.63 -18.18 -6.08
CA HIS A 53 1.26 -19.59 -5.92
C HIS A 53 1.14 -20.34 -7.26
N ASP A 54 0.74 -19.64 -8.31
CA ASP A 54 0.57 -20.16 -9.66
C ASP A 54 1.11 -19.14 -10.67
N PRO A 55 2.42 -19.22 -11.00
CA PRO A 55 3.05 -18.32 -11.96
C PRO A 55 2.45 -18.38 -13.37
N ASP A 56 1.87 -19.53 -13.76
CA ASP A 56 1.28 -19.76 -15.08
C ASP A 56 -0.06 -19.03 -15.26
N LEU A 57 -0.67 -18.57 -14.15
CA LEU A 57 -1.87 -17.74 -14.16
C LEU A 57 -1.67 -16.39 -14.90
N THR A 58 -0.42 -15.97 -15.11
CA THR A 58 -0.10 -14.79 -15.94
C THR A 58 -0.53 -14.94 -17.41
N ALA A 59 -0.57 -16.17 -17.93
CA ALA A 59 -0.92 -16.46 -19.33
C ALA A 59 -2.38 -16.13 -19.68
N PHE A 60 -3.26 -15.93 -18.69
CA PHE A 60 -4.68 -15.64 -18.92
C PHE A 60 -5.00 -14.16 -19.17
N ARG A 61 -3.99 -13.28 -19.22
CA ARG A 61 -4.17 -11.83 -19.48
C ARG A 61 -4.02 -11.44 -20.96
N GLU A 62 -3.74 -12.41 -21.85
CA GLU A 62 -3.53 -12.18 -23.29
C GLU A 62 -4.75 -12.52 -24.17
N PHE A 63 -5.90 -12.85 -23.59
CA PHE A 63 -7.18 -13.04 -24.30
C PHE A 63 -8.21 -11.96 -23.91
#